data_AF-A0A971MGP3-F1
#
_entry.id   AF-A0A971MGP3-F1
#
_cell.length_a   1.000
_cell.length_b   1.000
_cell.length_c   1.000
_cell.angle_alpha   90.00
_cell.angle_beta   90.00
_cell.angle_gamma   90.00
#
_symmetry.space_group_name_H-M   'P 1'
#
loop_
_entity.id
_entity.type
_entity.pdbx_description
1 polymer ?
#
loop_
_entity_poly.entity_id
_entity_poly.type
_entity_poly.pdbx_seq_one_letter_code
_entity_poly.pdbx_strand_id
1 'polypeptide(L)'
;MEILKEDLLLPTKGYQFCKTIIKDRICYNRVKINRKETDIEKISLSLSLLFVIMLSTPVSAKDISIYINNQKIETPDVPYIKADRTLVPIRVISENLGVSVDWDNDKKEVLLQKDANNIILPVGKNVYIHNGKEKNTDIAPELKNDRTFVPLRLVAELYGKQVNWDQDSYSVFINNQGTEVIIPKTAQT
;
A
#
# COMPACT_ATOMS: atom_id res chain seq x y z
N MET A 1 -15.28 -79.06 -23.82
CA MET A 1 -14.87 -79.32 -22.42
C MET A 1 -14.57 -77.97 -21.83
N GLU A 2 -15.61 -77.40 -21.25
CA GLU A 2 -15.65 -76.06 -20.69
C GLU A 2 -15.05 -76.07 -19.28
N ILE A 3 -14.87 -74.86 -18.72
CA ILE A 3 -14.52 -74.50 -17.32
C ILE A 3 -13.03 -74.68 -16.89
N LEU A 4 -12.31 -73.72 -16.29
CA LEU A 4 -12.66 -72.50 -15.54
C LEU A 4 -11.63 -71.37 -15.74
N LYS A 5 -12.14 -70.13 -15.79
CA LYS A 5 -11.39 -68.89 -15.59
C LYS A 5 -10.81 -68.85 -14.17
N GLU A 6 -9.50 -68.59 -14.07
CA GLU A 6 -8.88 -68.10 -12.83
C GLU A 6 -9.23 -66.62 -12.66
N ASP A 7 -10.40 -66.36 -12.07
CA ASP A 7 -10.73 -65.03 -11.56
C ASP A 7 -9.95 -64.81 -10.26
N LEU A 8 -8.76 -64.20 -10.41
CA LEU A 8 -7.93 -63.67 -9.34
C LEU A 8 -8.69 -62.54 -8.64
N LEU A 9 -9.51 -62.88 -7.64
CA LEU A 9 -10.19 -61.92 -6.78
C LEU A 9 -9.15 -61.09 -6.02
N LEU A 10 -9.04 -59.82 -6.40
CA LEU A 10 -8.24 -58.82 -5.70
C LEU A 10 -8.73 -58.68 -4.23
N PRO A 11 -7.81 -58.53 -3.26
CA PRO A 11 -8.17 -58.46 -1.86
C PRO A 11 -8.98 -57.19 -1.55
N THR A 12 -10.22 -57.38 -1.09
CA THR A 12 -11.03 -56.33 -0.51
C THR A 12 -10.34 -55.77 0.74
N LYS A 13 -10.28 -54.43 0.83
CA LYS A 13 -9.58 -53.66 1.87
C LYS A 13 -9.75 -54.26 3.28
N GLY A 14 -8.63 -54.57 3.94
CA GLY A 14 -8.56 -54.80 5.39
C GLY A 14 -8.30 -56.24 5.87
N TYR A 15 -8.13 -57.20 4.98
CA TYR A 15 -7.81 -58.59 5.35
C TYR A 15 -6.71 -59.15 4.43
N GLN A 16 -5.70 -59.80 5.02
CA GLN A 16 -4.76 -60.64 4.27
C GLN A 16 -5.05 -62.11 4.60
N PHE A 17 -5.09 -62.93 3.55
CA PHE A 17 -5.27 -64.37 3.66
C PHE A 17 -3.91 -65.06 3.70
N CYS A 18 -3.57 -65.67 4.85
CA CYS A 18 -2.36 -66.49 4.96
C CYS A 18 -2.71 -67.94 4.59
N LYS A 19 -1.96 -68.53 3.66
CA LYS A 19 -2.17 -69.89 3.15
C LYS A 19 -1.40 -70.88 4.04
N THR A 20 -2.08 -71.86 4.62
CA THR A 20 -1.45 -73.00 5.30
C THR A 20 -1.97 -74.30 4.70
N ILE A 21 -1.05 -75.17 4.26
CA ILE A 21 -1.38 -76.42 3.54
C ILE A 21 -1.40 -77.56 4.57
N ILE A 22 -2.57 -78.19 4.78
CA ILE A 22 -2.70 -79.38 5.62
C ILE A 22 -3.61 -80.38 4.88
N LYS A 23 -3.05 -81.55 4.52
CA LYS A 23 -3.76 -82.75 3.99
C LYS A 23 -4.84 -82.44 2.94
N ASP A 24 -4.40 -82.03 1.75
CA ASP A 24 -5.18 -81.85 0.52
C ASP A 24 -6.45 -80.98 0.62
N ARG A 25 -6.57 -80.15 1.66
CA ARG A 25 -7.61 -79.11 1.77
C ARG A 25 -6.97 -77.75 2.05
N ILE A 26 -7.33 -76.75 1.24
CA ILE A 26 -6.88 -75.37 1.42
C ILE A 26 -7.78 -74.70 2.47
N CYS A 27 -7.23 -74.40 3.65
CA CYS A 27 -7.92 -73.65 4.69
C CYS A 27 -7.37 -72.21 4.72
N TYR A 28 -8.27 -71.23 4.65
CA TYR A 28 -7.94 -69.82 4.79
C TYR A 28 -8.36 -69.32 6.16
N ASN A 29 -7.42 -68.81 6.96
CA ASN A 29 -7.74 -68.22 8.26
C ASN A 29 -7.95 -66.70 8.14
N ARG A 30 -9.00 -66.17 8.78
CA ARG A 30 -9.37 -64.76 8.69
C ARG A 30 -8.67 -63.96 9.79
N VAL A 31 -7.66 -63.17 9.43
CA VAL A 31 -6.98 -62.23 10.36
C VAL A 31 -7.57 -60.83 10.19
N LYS A 32 -8.12 -60.25 11.27
CA LYS A 32 -8.75 -58.92 11.28
C LYS A 32 -7.68 -57.84 11.45
N ILE A 33 -7.44 -57.01 10.43
CA ILE A 33 -6.46 -55.92 10.48
C ILE A 33 -7.18 -54.63 10.92
N ASN A 34 -6.82 -54.07 12.08
CA ASN A 34 -7.33 -52.78 12.55
C ASN A 34 -6.50 -51.63 11.95
N ARG A 35 -6.99 -50.98 10.89
CA ARG A 35 -6.40 -49.77 10.32
C ARG A 35 -7.09 -48.56 10.97
N LYS A 36 -6.35 -47.76 11.75
CA LYS A 36 -6.87 -46.49 12.29
C LYS A 36 -7.03 -45.50 11.13
N GLU A 37 -8.27 -45.13 10.83
CA GLU A 37 -8.62 -44.10 9.86
C GLU A 37 -8.30 -42.74 10.48
N THR A 38 -7.16 -42.16 10.12
CA THR A 38 -6.82 -40.77 10.45
C THR A 38 -7.51 -39.86 9.45
N ASP A 39 -8.28 -38.87 9.91
CA ASP A 39 -9.08 -37.91 9.12
C ASP A 39 -8.24 -37.00 8.19
N ILE A 40 -7.64 -37.55 7.14
CA ILE A 40 -6.78 -36.83 6.17
C ILE A 40 -7.52 -35.66 5.49
N GLU A 41 -8.82 -35.78 5.25
CA GLU A 41 -9.69 -34.73 4.68
C GLU A 41 -9.70 -33.45 5.54
N LYS A 42 -9.80 -33.60 6.87
CA LYS A 42 -9.88 -32.47 7.81
C LYS A 42 -8.51 -31.81 8.00
N ILE A 43 -7.44 -32.60 7.98
CA ILE A 43 -6.06 -32.10 8.06
C ILE A 43 -5.71 -31.31 6.80
N SER A 44 -6.15 -31.78 5.61
CA SER A 44 -5.94 -31.11 4.33
C SER A 44 -6.55 -29.70 4.28
N LEU A 45 -7.81 -29.54 4.73
CA LEU A 45 -8.45 -28.22 4.81
C LEU A 45 -7.72 -27.28 5.80
N SER A 46 -7.33 -27.82 6.95
CA SER A 46 -6.66 -27.02 7.99
C SER A 46 -5.27 -26.53 7.59
N LEU A 47 -4.53 -27.33 6.79
CA LEU A 47 -3.19 -26.99 6.33
C LEU A 47 -3.21 -25.95 5.19
N SER A 48 -4.25 -26.02 4.34
CA SER A 48 -4.47 -25.04 3.27
C SER A 48 -4.81 -23.65 3.84
N LEU A 49 -5.63 -23.58 4.90
CA LEU A 49 -5.97 -22.31 5.54
C LEU A 49 -4.77 -21.65 6.25
N LEU A 50 -3.85 -22.45 6.80
CA LEU A 50 -2.63 -21.97 7.46
C LEU A 50 -1.61 -21.40 6.45
N PHE A 51 -1.61 -21.90 5.21
CA PHE A 51 -0.71 -21.43 4.15
C PHE A 51 -1.09 -20.04 3.61
N VAL A 52 -2.38 -19.70 3.60
CA VAL A 52 -2.88 -18.39 3.11
C VAL A 52 -2.47 -17.24 4.05
N ILE A 53 -2.34 -17.50 5.35
CA ILE A 53 -1.95 -16.47 6.35
C ILE A 53 -0.46 -16.12 6.25
N MET A 54 0.38 -17.02 5.70
CA MET A 54 1.82 -16.80 5.55
C MET A 54 2.20 -15.92 4.33
N LEU A 55 1.24 -15.56 3.48
CA LEU A 55 1.50 -14.78 2.25
C LEU A 55 1.31 -13.27 2.43
N SER A 56 0.92 -12.77 3.60
CA SER A 56 0.84 -11.34 3.85
C SER A 56 2.23 -10.76 4.17
N THR A 57 2.91 -10.22 3.16
CA THR A 57 4.07 -9.35 3.42
C THR A 57 3.58 -8.01 3.96
N PRO A 58 4.17 -7.48 5.06
CA PRO A 58 3.87 -6.12 5.48
C PRO A 58 4.35 -5.16 4.39
N VAL A 59 3.43 -4.40 3.79
CA VAL A 59 3.81 -3.31 2.89
C VAL A 59 4.33 -2.16 3.76
N SER A 60 5.62 -1.85 3.62
CA SER A 60 6.19 -0.69 4.29
C SER A 60 5.74 0.56 3.54
N ALA A 61 5.00 1.44 4.19
CA ALA A 61 4.68 2.74 3.62
C ALA A 61 5.99 3.54 3.47
N LYS A 62 6.24 4.07 2.27
CA LYS A 62 7.43 4.88 2.00
C LYS A 62 7.15 6.33 2.39
N ASP A 63 8.06 6.92 3.16
CA ASP A 63 7.96 8.33 3.56
C ASP A 63 8.11 9.27 2.36
N ILE A 64 7.35 10.35 2.37
CA ILE A 64 7.39 11.36 1.32
C ILE A 64 8.56 12.31 1.58
N SER A 65 9.48 12.40 0.63
CA SER A 65 10.59 13.36 0.68
C SER A 65 10.27 14.60 -0.15
N ILE A 66 10.62 15.78 0.36
CA ILE A 66 10.41 17.05 -0.34
C ILE A 66 11.77 17.68 -0.62
N TYR A 67 11.99 18.06 -1.88
CA TYR A 67 13.19 18.74 -2.35
C TYR A 67 12.79 20.10 -2.92
N ILE A 68 13.41 21.17 -2.44
CA ILE A 68 13.22 22.52 -2.96
C ILE A 68 14.58 23.02 -3.45
N ASN A 69 14.70 23.38 -4.72
CA ASN A 69 15.97 23.75 -5.36
C ASN A 69 17.09 22.73 -5.08
N ASN A 70 16.79 21.44 -5.26
CA ASN A 70 17.67 20.29 -5.00
C ASN A 70 18.10 20.08 -3.54
N GLN A 71 17.58 20.84 -2.58
CA GLN A 71 17.83 20.63 -1.15
C GLN A 71 16.68 19.86 -0.52
N LYS A 72 16.99 18.78 0.21
CA LYS A 72 16.01 18.03 0.98
C LYS A 72 15.52 18.89 2.14
N ILE A 73 14.21 19.04 2.26
CA ILE A 73 13.58 19.82 3.31
C ILE A 73 13.05 18.88 4.39
N GLU A 74 13.47 19.12 5.62
CA GLU A 74 12.95 18.42 6.78
C GLU A 74 11.60 19.03 7.17
N THR A 75 10.62 18.16 7.40
CA THR A 75 9.25 18.55 7.70
C THR A 75 8.96 18.27 9.18
N PRO A 76 8.44 19.25 9.94
CA PRO A 76 8.14 19.05 11.35
C PRO A 76 6.97 18.06 11.57
N ASP A 77 6.11 17.87 10.58
CA ASP A 77 5.09 16.82 10.56
C ASP A 77 5.12 16.12 9.22
N VAL A 78 4.75 14.85 9.26
CA VAL A 78 4.83 13.93 8.12
C VAL A 78 3.85 14.38 7.02
N PRO A 79 4.35 14.71 5.81
CA PRO A 79 3.52 14.88 4.63
C PRO A 79 2.73 13.62 4.34
N TYR A 80 1.56 13.74 3.71
CA TYR A 80 0.77 12.58 3.33
C TYR A 80 0.05 12.80 2.01
N ILE A 81 -0.31 11.71 1.34
CA ILE A 81 -1.11 11.74 0.12
C ILE A 81 -2.57 11.52 0.49
N LYS A 82 -3.44 12.38 -0.04
CA LYS A 82 -4.90 12.24 0.03
C LYS A 82 -5.49 12.65 -1.31
N ALA A 83 -6.39 11.83 -1.85
CA ALA A 83 -7.00 12.03 -3.18
C ALA A 83 -5.96 12.40 -4.26
N ASP A 84 -4.87 11.64 -4.34
CA ASP A 84 -3.76 11.84 -5.29
C ASP A 84 -3.08 13.22 -5.21
N ARG A 85 -3.14 13.85 -4.04
CA ARG A 85 -2.47 15.13 -3.76
C ARG A 85 -1.62 15.00 -2.51
N THR A 86 -0.39 15.51 -2.60
CA THR A 86 0.51 15.60 -1.45
C THR A 86 0.17 16.82 -0.61
N LEU A 87 -0.24 16.57 0.63
CA LEU A 87 -0.56 17.56 1.64
C LEU A 87 0.63 17.76 2.57
N VAL A 88 1.02 19.02 2.78
CA VAL A 88 2.23 19.40 3.53
C VAL A 88 1.91 20.56 4.47
N PRO A 89 2.51 20.62 5.69
CA PRO A 89 2.35 21.78 6.55
C PRO A 89 2.77 23.07 5.84
N ILE A 90 1.90 24.08 5.83
CA ILE A 90 2.11 25.31 5.05
C ILE A 90 3.45 26.00 5.35
N ARG A 91 3.89 25.94 6.61
CA ARG A 91 5.14 26.55 7.09
C ARG A 91 6.37 26.04 6.34
N VAL A 92 6.40 24.75 6.01
CA VAL A 92 7.51 24.12 5.25
C VAL A 92 7.67 24.80 3.89
N ILE A 93 6.56 25.04 3.21
CA ILE A 93 6.57 25.62 1.87
C ILE A 93 6.90 27.11 1.96
N SER A 94 6.28 27.82 2.90
CA SER A 94 6.40 29.26 2.99
C SER A 94 7.80 29.75 3.34
N GLU A 95 8.49 29.07 4.28
CA GLU A 95 9.85 29.43 4.68
C GLU A 95 10.83 29.28 3.51
N ASN A 96 10.72 28.17 2.77
CA ASN A 96 11.59 27.88 1.63
C ASN A 96 11.28 28.74 0.39
N LEU A 97 10.05 29.23 0.26
CA LEU A 97 9.64 30.12 -0.83
C LEU A 97 9.74 31.61 -0.47
N GLY A 98 10.05 31.96 0.78
CA GLY A 98 10.08 33.34 1.26
C GLY A 98 8.71 34.01 1.22
N VAL A 99 7.67 33.28 1.63
CA VAL A 99 6.27 33.71 1.66
C VAL A 99 5.88 33.98 3.11
N SER A 100 5.24 35.11 3.37
CA SER A 100 4.65 35.40 4.68
C SER A 100 3.37 34.59 4.87
N VAL A 101 3.16 34.04 6.06
CA VAL A 101 1.97 33.25 6.41
C VAL A 101 1.32 33.86 7.62
N ASP A 102 0.02 34.11 7.52
CA ASP A 102 -0.82 34.52 8.64
C ASP A 102 -2.05 33.60 8.75
N TRP A 103 -2.61 33.52 9.96
CA TRP A 103 -3.77 32.70 10.27
C TRP A 103 -4.92 33.57 10.76
N ASP A 104 -6.01 33.60 10.02
CA ASP A 104 -7.27 34.18 10.47
C ASP A 104 -8.06 33.12 11.23
N ASN A 105 -8.07 33.22 12.55
CA ASN A 105 -8.74 32.26 13.42
C ASN A 105 -10.28 32.34 13.35
N ASP A 106 -10.83 33.51 13.04
CA ASP A 106 -12.28 33.73 13.00
C ASP A 106 -12.87 33.12 11.74
N LYS A 107 -12.19 33.31 10.60
CA LYS A 107 -12.60 32.75 9.30
C LYS A 107 -12.08 31.33 9.07
N LYS A 108 -11.09 30.88 9.85
CA LYS A 108 -10.36 29.62 9.66
C LYS A 108 -9.68 29.53 8.29
N GLU A 109 -8.89 30.56 7.98
CA GLU A 109 -8.23 30.68 6.67
C GLU A 109 -6.76 31.05 6.84
N VAL A 110 -5.92 30.50 5.95
CA VAL A 110 -4.49 30.87 5.87
C VAL A 110 -4.31 31.96 4.83
N LEU A 111 -3.59 33.02 5.19
CA LEU A 111 -3.21 34.11 4.30
C LEU A 111 -1.75 33.95 3.92
N LEU A 112 -1.46 33.99 2.63
CA LEU A 112 -0.12 33.87 2.07
C LEU A 112 0.20 35.12 1.27
N GLN A 113 1.27 35.80 1.63
CA GLN A 113 1.65 37.05 0.99
C GLN A 113 3.13 37.05 0.58
N LYS A 114 3.37 37.41 -0.67
CA LYS A 114 4.71 37.71 -1.19
C LYS A 114 4.61 38.74 -2.31
N ASP A 115 5.32 39.85 -2.17
CA ASP A 115 5.27 40.98 -3.11
C ASP A 115 3.81 41.44 -3.33
N ALA A 116 3.35 41.47 -4.59
CA ALA A 116 1.97 41.79 -4.96
C ALA A 116 1.03 40.58 -4.99
N ASN A 117 1.52 39.37 -4.71
CA ASN A 117 0.72 38.15 -4.73
C ASN A 117 0.16 37.85 -3.34
N ASN A 118 -1.18 37.82 -3.28
CA ASN A 118 -1.95 37.49 -2.09
C ASN A 118 -2.83 36.26 -2.38
N ILE A 119 -2.71 35.24 -1.54
CA ILE A 119 -3.48 34.00 -1.64
C ILE A 119 -4.15 33.74 -0.29
N ILE A 120 -5.45 33.44 -0.32
CA ILE A 120 -6.21 33.02 0.85
C ILE A 120 -6.65 31.57 0.63
N LEU A 121 -6.39 30.73 1.63
CA LEU A 121 -6.71 29.31 1.66
C LEU A 121 -7.66 29.02 2.83
N PRO A 122 -8.98 28.98 2.58
CA PRO A 122 -9.94 28.59 3.59
C PRO A 122 -9.83 27.10 3.92
N VAL A 123 -9.78 26.77 5.22
CA VAL A 123 -9.71 25.38 5.67
C VAL A 123 -11.04 24.67 5.41
N GLY A 124 -10.97 23.45 4.89
CA GLY A 124 -12.13 22.60 4.63
C GLY A 124 -12.95 22.97 3.39
N LYS A 125 -12.51 23.96 2.59
CA LYS A 125 -13.18 24.33 1.33
C LYS A 125 -12.29 24.03 0.13
N ASN A 126 -12.88 23.49 -0.92
CA ASN A 126 -12.21 23.24 -2.21
C ASN A 126 -12.09 24.50 -3.08
N VAL A 127 -11.86 25.65 -2.44
CA VAL A 127 -11.66 26.94 -3.10
C VAL A 127 -10.44 27.65 -2.52
N TYR A 128 -9.85 28.54 -3.30
CA TYR A 128 -8.84 29.49 -2.86
C TYR A 128 -9.08 30.83 -3.52
N ILE A 129 -8.62 31.91 -2.88
CA ILE A 129 -8.71 33.25 -3.43
C ILE A 129 -7.31 33.68 -3.83
N HIS A 130 -7.09 33.98 -5.10
CA HIS A 130 -5.82 34.49 -5.60
C HIS A 130 -6.03 35.92 -6.13
N ASN A 131 -5.39 36.89 -5.49
CA ASN A 131 -5.49 38.31 -5.82
C ASN A 131 -6.95 38.79 -5.93
N GLY A 132 -7.77 38.40 -4.94
CA GLY A 132 -9.19 38.77 -4.85
C GLY A 132 -10.13 37.97 -5.75
N LYS A 133 -9.64 37.01 -6.55
CA LYS A 133 -10.47 36.14 -7.40
C LYS A 133 -10.54 34.73 -6.82
N GLU A 134 -11.75 34.27 -6.57
CA GLU A 134 -12.00 32.89 -6.14
C GLU A 134 -11.77 31.91 -7.29
N LYS A 135 -11.16 30.77 -6.97
CA LYS A 135 -10.86 29.65 -7.87
C LYS A 135 -11.01 28.33 -7.13
N ASN A 136 -11.22 27.25 -7.87
CA ASN A 136 -11.35 25.91 -7.30
C ASN A 136 -10.00 25.22 -7.12
N THR A 137 -9.90 24.36 -6.11
CA THR A 137 -8.79 23.42 -5.93
C THR A 137 -9.32 21.99 -5.84
N ASP A 138 -8.47 21.02 -6.19
CA ASP A 138 -8.85 19.59 -6.18
C ASP A 138 -9.11 19.07 -4.76
N ILE A 139 -8.39 19.61 -3.77
CA ILE A 139 -8.48 19.20 -2.38
C ILE A 139 -8.36 20.40 -1.45
N ALA A 140 -9.23 20.44 -0.44
CA ALA A 140 -9.23 21.49 0.57
C ALA A 140 -7.97 21.46 1.44
N PRO A 141 -7.49 22.62 1.90
CA PRO A 141 -6.61 22.71 3.06
C PRO A 141 -7.24 22.05 4.30
N GLU A 142 -6.42 21.39 5.12
CA GLU A 142 -6.88 20.65 6.30
C GLU A 142 -6.14 21.09 7.55
N LEU A 143 -6.88 21.34 8.63
CA LEU A 143 -6.29 21.55 9.95
C LEU A 143 -6.16 20.20 10.67
N LYS A 144 -4.92 19.77 10.94
CA LYS A 144 -4.62 18.51 11.62
C LYS A 144 -3.48 18.73 12.61
N ASN A 145 -3.64 18.27 13.85
CA ASN A 145 -2.64 18.43 14.92
C ASN A 145 -2.18 19.90 15.07
N ASP A 146 -3.13 20.83 15.08
CA ASP A 146 -2.89 22.29 15.16
C ASP A 146 -2.03 22.87 14.03
N ARG A 147 -2.01 22.19 12.87
CA ARG A 147 -1.26 22.63 11.70
C ARG A 147 -2.10 22.53 10.45
N THR A 148 -1.97 23.55 9.61
CA THR A 148 -2.68 23.58 8.33
C THR A 148 -1.84 22.90 7.25
N PHE A 149 -2.37 21.81 6.73
CA PHE A 149 -1.85 21.07 5.60
C PHE A 149 -2.50 21.60 4.33
N VAL A 150 -1.68 21.85 3.32
CA VAL A 150 -2.12 22.43 2.04
C VAL A 150 -1.63 21.58 0.88
N PRO A 151 -2.33 21.59 -0.27
CA PRO A 151 -1.84 20.92 -1.46
C PRO A 151 -0.54 21.58 -1.91
N LEU A 152 0.57 20.84 -1.83
CA LEU A 152 1.91 21.40 -2.10
C LEU A 152 2.00 21.99 -3.51
N ARG A 153 1.46 21.27 -4.50
CA ARG A 153 1.47 21.68 -5.90
C ARG A 153 0.77 23.02 -6.11
N LEU A 154 -0.41 23.20 -5.50
CA LEU A 154 -1.17 24.44 -5.59
C LEU A 154 -0.34 25.64 -5.13
N VAL A 155 0.23 25.57 -3.94
CA VAL A 155 1.01 26.69 -3.38
C VAL A 155 2.26 26.95 -4.21
N ALA A 156 2.98 25.90 -4.61
CA ALA A 156 4.18 26.04 -5.42
C ALA A 156 3.91 26.69 -6.79
N GLU A 157 2.87 26.24 -7.49
CA GLU A 157 2.50 26.76 -8.83
C GLU A 157 2.00 28.20 -8.77
N LEU A 158 1.26 28.58 -7.71
CA LEU A 158 0.81 29.96 -7.53
C LEU A 158 1.98 30.95 -7.34
N TYR A 159 3.12 30.48 -6.85
CA TYR A 159 4.38 31.24 -6.77
C TYR A 159 5.33 30.96 -7.94
N GLY A 160 4.81 30.40 -9.04
CA GLY A 160 5.56 30.20 -10.28
C GLY A 160 6.64 29.12 -10.19
N LYS A 161 6.53 28.15 -9.27
CA LYS A 161 7.44 27.01 -9.20
C LYS A 161 6.93 25.85 -10.04
N GLN A 162 7.86 25.03 -10.53
CA GLN A 162 7.54 23.76 -11.17
C GLN A 162 7.60 22.65 -10.11
N VAL A 163 6.64 21.72 -10.17
CA VAL A 163 6.57 20.57 -9.26
C VAL A 163 6.62 19.27 -10.03
N ASN A 164 7.60 18.43 -9.72
CA ASN A 164 7.72 17.08 -10.28
C ASN A 164 7.58 16.04 -9.17
N TRP A 165 6.86 14.96 -9.46
CA TRP A 165 6.71 13.81 -8.58
C TRP A 165 7.55 12.66 -9.12
N ASP A 166 8.38 12.07 -8.28
CA ASP A 166 9.06 10.82 -8.55
C ASP A 166 8.40 9.68 -7.76
N GLN A 167 7.77 8.78 -8.50
CA GLN A 167 7.02 7.65 -7.94
C GLN A 167 7.93 6.60 -7.33
N ASP A 168 9.15 6.43 -7.85
CA ASP A 168 10.06 5.39 -7.37
C ASP A 168 10.63 5.78 -6.00
N SER A 169 11.04 7.04 -5.84
CA SER A 169 11.58 7.54 -4.58
C SER A 169 10.54 8.13 -3.62
N TYR A 170 9.27 8.29 -4.04
CA TYR A 170 8.23 9.01 -3.29
C TYR A 170 8.68 10.44 -2.94
N SER A 171 9.26 11.12 -3.93
CA SER A 171 9.85 12.44 -3.77
C SER A 171 9.11 13.50 -4.57
N VAL A 172 8.92 14.66 -3.94
CA VAL A 172 8.43 15.88 -4.58
C VAL A 172 9.60 16.81 -4.84
N PHE A 173 9.81 17.23 -6.08
CA PHE A 173 10.83 18.21 -6.46
C PHE A 173 10.18 19.54 -6.85
N ILE A 174 10.56 20.62 -6.18
CA ILE A 174 10.08 21.98 -6.45
C ILE A 174 11.26 22.83 -6.94
N ASN A 175 11.17 23.35 -8.16
CA ASN A 175 12.24 24.15 -8.78
C ASN A 175 11.71 25.43 -9.43
N ASN A 176 12.60 26.35 -9.76
CA ASN A 176 12.28 27.50 -10.61
C ASN A 176 12.02 27.04 -12.05
N GLN A 177 11.12 27.75 -12.75
CA GLN A 177 10.89 27.51 -14.18
C GLN A 177 12.21 27.72 -14.95
N GLY A 178 12.70 26.68 -15.62
CA GLY A 178 13.94 26.72 -16.40
C GLY A 178 15.20 26.20 -15.71
N THR A 179 15.12 25.69 -14.48
CA THR A 179 16.21 24.92 -13.88
C THR A 179 16.04 23.44 -14.24
N GLU A 180 17.03 22.87 -14.94
CA GLU A 180 17.04 21.45 -15.31
C GLU A 180 16.96 20.59 -14.05
N VAL A 181 15.89 19.78 -13.96
CA VAL A 181 15.68 18.90 -12.80
C VAL A 181 16.69 17.77 -12.90
N ILE A 182 17.76 17.84 -12.12
CA ILE A 182 18.71 16.73 -11.97
C ILE A 182 18.05 15.68 -11.07
N ILE A 183 17.13 14.90 -11.62
CA ILE A 183 16.65 13.69 -10.94
C ILE A 183 17.88 12.76 -10.89
N PRO A 184 18.36 12.33 -9.70
CA PRO A 184 19.38 11.30 -9.63
C PRO A 184 18.78 10.07 -10.31
N LYS A 185 19.20 9.82 -11.55
CA LYS A 185 18.79 8.63 -12.30
C LYS A 185 19.35 7.45 -11.52
N THR A 186 18.51 6.87 -10.67
CA THR A 186 18.82 5.60 -10.01
C THR A 186 19.20 4.63 -11.11
N ALA A 187 20.42 4.11 -11.04
CA ALA A 187 20.98 3.22 -12.05
C ALA A 187 20.00 2.06 -12.27
N GLN A 188 19.32 2.09 -13.42
CA GLN A 188 18.54 0.96 -13.91
C GLN A 188 19.55 -0.15 -14.22
N THR A 189 19.55 -1.19 -13.38
CA THR A 189 20.18 -2.48 -13.69
C THR A 189 19.18 -3.33 -14.47
#